data_AF-A0A814FZT6-F1
#
_entry.id   AF-A0A814FZT6-F1
#
_cell.length_a   1.000
_cell.length_b   1.000
_cell.length_c   1.000
_cell.angle_alpha   90.00
_cell.angle_beta   90.00
_cell.angle_gamma   90.00
#
_symmetry.space_group_name_H-M   'P 1'
#
loop_
_entity.id
_entity.type
_entity.pdbx_description
1 polymer ?
#
loop_
_entity_poly.entity_id
_entity_poly.type
_entity_poly.pdbx_seq_one_letter_code
_entity_poly.pdbx_strand_id
1 'polypeptide(L)'
;MRRRNCAFQTHKKRGTVESQACFKKWRKEVKNALKKLKRVHFTRIAKSFTSPATFWAAINRIRQGNTGLPATISNGTKIASTEQEKADLFGDYFSNCTLPVSGPMPTPITTFLPTSTLNLVFPSPQQISTAINNLRDDIACGPDDIPV
;
A
#
# COMPACT_ATOMS: atom_id res chain seq x y z
N MET A 1 -21.90 12.46 -20.03
CA MET A 1 -20.68 12.67 -20.85
C MET A 1 -20.94 13.29 -22.23
N ARG A 2 -22.00 12.88 -22.97
CA ARG A 2 -22.34 13.40 -24.32
C ARG A 2 -22.38 14.94 -24.43
N ARG A 3 -23.02 15.62 -23.47
CA ARG A 3 -23.13 17.10 -23.45
C ARG A 3 -21.77 17.82 -23.32
N ARG A 4 -20.87 17.32 -22.47
CA ARG A 4 -19.48 17.82 -22.36
C ARG A 4 -18.73 17.69 -23.68
N ASN A 5 -18.83 16.53 -24.34
CA ASN A 5 -18.14 16.29 -25.61
C ASN A 5 -18.68 17.17 -26.72
N CYS A 6 -20.01 17.35 -26.81
CA CYS A 6 -20.63 18.28 -27.74
C CYS A 6 -20.13 19.71 -27.49
N ALA A 7 -20.20 20.20 -26.24
CA ALA A 7 -19.71 21.54 -25.89
C ALA A 7 -18.21 21.72 -26.17
N PHE A 8 -17.39 20.68 -25.98
CA PHE A 8 -15.98 20.69 -26.34
C PHE A 8 -15.76 20.84 -27.85
N GLN A 9 -16.49 20.08 -28.67
CA GLN A 9 -16.38 20.18 -30.13
C GLN A 9 -16.87 21.54 -30.63
N THR A 10 -17.93 22.09 -30.05
CA THR A 10 -18.41 23.44 -30.38
C THR A 10 -17.39 24.51 -30.02
N HIS A 11 -16.77 24.42 -28.83
CA HIS A 11 -15.68 25.32 -28.44
C HIS A 11 -14.47 25.18 -29.36
N LYS A 12 -14.07 23.95 -29.70
CA LYS A 12 -12.96 23.69 -30.62
C LYS A 12 -13.19 24.28 -32.02
N LYS A 13 -14.43 24.26 -32.50
CA LYS A 13 -14.79 24.80 -33.83
C LYS A 13 -14.97 26.31 -33.86
N ARG A 14 -15.59 26.90 -32.82
CA ARG A 14 -15.99 28.33 -32.83
C ARG A 14 -15.07 29.24 -32.04
N GLY A 15 -14.40 28.74 -31.00
CA GLY A 15 -13.47 29.52 -30.17
C GLY A 15 -14.06 30.71 -29.39
N THR A 16 -15.39 30.90 -29.39
CA THR A 16 -16.03 32.07 -28.76
C THR A 16 -16.05 31.97 -27.24
N VAL A 17 -16.12 33.12 -26.56
CA VAL A 17 -16.21 33.22 -25.08
C VAL A 17 -17.40 32.42 -24.54
N GLU A 18 -18.55 32.51 -25.21
CA GLU A 18 -19.77 31.77 -24.86
C GLU A 18 -19.59 30.26 -24.97
N SER A 19 -18.94 29.78 -26.04
CA SER A 19 -18.66 28.36 -26.23
C SER A 19 -17.68 27.83 -25.17
N GLN A 20 -16.72 28.66 -24.75
CA GLN A 20 -15.79 28.33 -23.67
C GLN A 20 -16.49 28.24 -22.32
N ALA A 21 -17.36 29.20 -22.00
CA ALA A 21 -18.15 29.20 -20.77
C ALA A 21 -19.06 27.97 -20.70
N CYS A 22 -19.73 27.61 -21.79
CA CYS A 22 -20.57 26.43 -21.90
C CYS A 22 -19.75 25.13 -21.67
N PHE A 23 -18.58 25.01 -22.30
CA PHE A 23 -17.69 23.87 -22.06
C PHE A 23 -17.22 23.79 -20.60
N LYS A 24 -16.78 24.91 -20.01
CA LYS A 24 -16.35 24.97 -18.60
C LYS A 24 -17.47 24.51 -17.66
N LYS A 25 -18.71 24.96 -17.89
CA LYS A 25 -19.89 24.53 -17.12
C LYS A 25 -20.08 23.01 -17.17
N TRP A 26 -20.20 22.43 -18.37
CA TRP A 26 -20.41 20.99 -18.53
C TRP A 26 -19.22 20.16 -18.03
N ARG A 27 -17.99 20.67 -18.14
CA ARG A 27 -16.81 20.03 -17.56
C ARG A 27 -16.90 19.99 -16.04
N LYS A 28 -17.28 21.09 -15.39
CA LYS A 28 -17.47 21.17 -13.92
C LYS A 28 -18.58 20.23 -13.46
N GLU A 29 -19.71 20.20 -14.14
CA GLU A 29 -20.82 19.30 -13.82
C GLU A 29 -20.41 17.82 -13.92
N VAL A 30 -19.75 17.41 -15.01
CA VAL A 30 -19.25 16.04 -15.14
C VAL A 30 -18.21 15.72 -14.07
N LYS A 31 -17.30 16.64 -13.75
CA LYS A 31 -16.32 16.45 -12.67
C LYS A 31 -17.01 16.23 -11.32
N ASN A 32 -18.04 17.01 -11.01
CA ASN A 32 -18.80 16.88 -9.76
C ASN A 32 -19.59 15.56 -9.71
N ALA A 33 -20.23 15.18 -10.82
CA ALA A 33 -20.94 13.90 -10.92
C ALA A 33 -19.98 12.72 -10.71
N LEU A 34 -18.80 12.75 -11.34
CA LEU A 34 -17.76 11.73 -11.15
C LEU A 34 -17.26 11.69 -9.70
N LYS A 35 -17.04 12.84 -9.07
CA LYS A 35 -16.66 12.90 -7.63
C LYS A 35 -17.73 12.27 -6.74
N LYS A 36 -19.02 12.58 -6.98
CA LYS A 36 -20.14 12.01 -6.22
C LYS A 36 -20.20 10.48 -6.41
N LEU A 37 -20.11 10.02 -7.65
CA LEU A 37 -20.14 8.58 -7.96
C LEU A 37 -18.94 7.85 -7.35
N LYS A 38 -17.74 8.43 -7.44
CA LYS A 38 -16.53 7.90 -6.80
C LYS A 38 -16.75 7.74 -5.29
N ARG A 39 -17.28 8.77 -4.63
CA ARG A 39 -17.58 8.71 -3.19
C ARG A 39 -18.56 7.58 -2.86
N VAL A 40 -19.69 7.50 -3.57
CA VAL A 40 -20.70 6.44 -3.37
C VAL A 40 -20.08 5.05 -3.57
N HIS A 41 -19.26 4.88 -4.60
CA HIS A 41 -18.58 3.63 -4.88
C HIS A 41 -17.64 3.21 -3.74
N PHE A 42 -16.78 4.12 -3.26
CA PHE A 42 -15.88 3.84 -2.14
C PHE A 42 -16.62 3.63 -0.82
N THR A 43 -17.69 4.38 -0.54
CA THR A 43 -18.51 4.14 0.65
C THR A 43 -19.17 2.77 0.62
N ARG A 44 -19.63 2.31 -0.55
CA ARG A 44 -20.18 0.95 -0.71
C ARG A 44 -19.12 -0.12 -0.49
N ILE A 45 -17.93 0.06 -1.06
CA ILE A 45 -16.80 -0.85 -0.86
C ILE A 45 -16.36 -0.87 0.62
N ALA A 46 -16.29 0.28 1.27
CA ALA A 46 -15.93 0.37 2.69
C ALA A 46 -16.87 -0.43 3.60
N LYS A 47 -18.17 -0.44 3.29
CA LYS A 47 -19.17 -1.25 4.02
C LYS A 47 -19.02 -2.75 3.79
N SER A 48 -18.32 -3.19 2.75
CA SER A 48 -18.06 -4.61 2.48
C SER A 48 -16.82 -5.15 3.18
N PHE A 49 -16.08 -4.30 3.90
CA PHE A 49 -14.91 -4.72 4.66
C PHE A 49 -15.31 -5.33 5.99
N THR A 50 -15.33 -6.65 6.05
CA THR A 50 -15.63 -7.42 7.26
C THR A 50 -14.36 -7.88 7.98
N SER A 51 -13.21 -7.86 7.29
CA SER A 51 -11.92 -8.25 7.86
C SER A 51 -10.75 -7.45 7.25
N PRO A 52 -9.60 -7.36 7.95
CA PRO A 52 -8.40 -6.72 7.42
C PRO A 52 -7.97 -7.28 6.05
N ALA A 53 -8.16 -8.58 5.81
CA ALA A 53 -7.84 -9.22 4.54
C ALA A 53 -8.67 -8.65 3.37
N THR A 54 -9.99 -8.45 3.58
CA THR A 54 -10.88 -7.88 2.55
C THR A 54 -10.54 -6.42 2.23
N PHE A 55 -10.12 -5.66 3.23
CA PHE A 55 -9.62 -4.30 3.06
C PHE A 55 -8.36 -4.26 2.19
N TRP A 56 -7.34 -5.04 2.56
CA TRP A 56 -6.08 -5.07 1.82
C TRP A 56 -6.23 -5.60 0.40
N ALA A 57 -7.10 -6.61 0.19
CA ALA A 57 -7.42 -7.09 -1.15
C ALA A 57 -8.04 -5.99 -2.03
N ALA A 58 -8.95 -5.18 -1.48
CA ALA A 58 -9.55 -4.06 -2.21
C ALA A 58 -8.55 -2.94 -2.48
N ILE A 59 -7.74 -2.56 -1.49
CA ILE A 59 -6.67 -1.56 -1.65
C ILE A 59 -5.68 -2.01 -2.72
N ASN A 60 -5.24 -3.27 -2.70
CA ASN A 60 -4.30 -3.80 -3.68
C ASN A 60 -4.89 -3.77 -5.10
N ARG A 61 -6.18 -4.05 -5.27
CA ARG A 61 -6.88 -3.88 -6.57
C ARG A 61 -6.94 -2.42 -7.02
N ILE A 62 -7.16 -1.48 -6.11
CA ILE A 62 -7.19 -0.03 -6.43
C ILE A 62 -5.79 0.48 -6.75
N ARG A 63 -4.77 -0.06 -6.09
CA ARG A 63 -3.35 0.33 -6.20
C ARG A 63 -2.66 -0.25 -7.44
N GLN A 64 -3.30 -1.14 -8.22
CA GLN A 64 -2.73 -1.68 -9.46
C GLN A 64 -2.40 -0.61 -10.53
N GLY A 65 -2.82 0.65 -10.34
CA GLY A 65 -2.23 1.78 -11.05
C GLY A 65 -0.84 2.08 -10.51
N ASN A 66 0.19 1.53 -11.17
CA ASN A 66 1.62 1.72 -10.97
C ASN A 66 2.00 2.96 -10.15
N THR A 67 1.93 2.86 -8.81
CA THR A 67 2.62 3.79 -7.91
C THR A 67 4.04 3.26 -7.80
N GLY A 68 4.80 3.34 -8.90
CA GLY A 68 6.24 3.13 -8.83
C GLY A 68 6.76 3.97 -7.67
N LEU A 69 7.64 3.40 -6.86
CA LEU A 69 8.42 4.20 -5.91
C LEU A 69 8.93 5.42 -6.69
N PRO A 70 8.87 6.64 -6.12
CA PRO A 70 9.38 7.82 -6.79
C PRO A 70 10.76 7.49 -7.37
N ALA A 71 10.96 7.77 -8.66
CA ALA A 71 12.23 7.45 -9.34
C ALA A 71 13.42 7.99 -8.53
N THR A 72 13.19 9.12 -7.85
CA THR A 72 14.13 9.75 -6.96
C THR A 72 13.44 10.13 -5.64
N ILE A 73 14.06 9.81 -4.51
CA ILE A 73 13.64 10.22 -3.17
C ILE A 73 14.71 11.18 -2.61
N SER A 74 14.31 12.26 -1.93
CA SER A 74 15.25 13.21 -1.33
C SER A 74 14.90 13.47 0.13
N ASN A 75 15.92 13.52 0.99
CA ASN A 75 15.83 13.96 2.38
C ASN A 75 16.64 15.25 2.57
N GLY A 76 16.37 16.26 1.73
CA GLY A 76 16.99 17.60 1.79
C GLY A 76 18.43 17.65 1.30
N THR A 77 19.34 16.89 1.93
CA THR A 77 20.78 16.87 1.63
C THR A 77 21.20 15.67 0.79
N LYS A 78 20.44 14.58 0.84
CA LYS A 78 20.71 13.35 0.08
C LYS A 78 19.62 13.09 -0.96
N ILE A 79 20.03 12.56 -2.11
CA ILE A 79 19.16 12.16 -3.22
C ILE A 79 19.45 10.68 -3.48
N ALA A 80 18.39 9.86 -3.52
CA ALA A 80 18.45 8.42 -3.75
C ALA A 80 17.67 8.06 -5.02
N SER A 81 18.33 7.39 -5.95
CA SER A 81 17.78 7.03 -7.26
C SER A 81 17.71 5.51 -7.46
N THR A 82 18.59 4.74 -6.83
CA THR A 82 18.53 3.27 -6.83
C THR A 82 17.65 2.72 -5.70
N GLU A 83 17.23 1.47 -5.80
CA GLU A 83 16.41 0.82 -4.76
C GLU A 83 17.20 0.67 -3.44
N GLN A 84 18.50 0.34 -3.55
CA GLN A 84 19.40 0.25 -2.40
C GLN A 84 19.55 1.60 -1.69
N GLU A 85 19.85 2.67 -2.43
CA GLU A 85 19.97 4.02 -1.85
C GLU A 85 18.69 4.47 -1.15
N LYS A 86 17.52 4.07 -1.67
CA LYS A 86 16.23 4.39 -1.05
C LYS A 86 16.03 3.62 0.25
N ALA A 87 16.44 2.36 0.31
CA ALA A 87 16.39 1.55 1.52
C ALA A 87 17.32 2.10 2.59
N ASP A 88 18.55 2.47 2.21
CA ASP A 88 19.54 3.04 3.12
C ASP A 88 19.07 4.39 3.67
N LEU A 89 18.55 5.26 2.80
CA LEU A 89 18.03 6.57 3.19
C LEU A 89 16.78 6.48 4.08
N PHE A 90 15.97 5.44 3.90
CA PHE A 90 14.85 5.12 4.79
C PHE A 90 15.35 4.66 6.17
N GLY A 91 16.35 3.78 6.22
CA GLY A 91 17.00 3.34 7.46
C GLY A 91 17.63 4.51 8.23
N ASP A 92 18.36 5.38 7.53
CA ASP A 92 18.96 6.61 8.09
C ASP A 92 17.89 7.54 8.70
N TYR A 93 16.75 7.71 8.02
CA TYR A 93 15.68 8.58 8.50
C TYR A 93 15.03 8.03 9.78
N PHE A 94 14.69 6.74 9.80
CA PHE A 94 13.95 6.15 10.91
C PHE A 94 14.82 5.68 12.08
N SER A 95 16.12 5.44 11.87
CA SER A 95 17.07 5.17 12.95
C SER A 95 17.14 6.31 13.96
N ASN A 96 16.91 7.55 13.51
CA ASN A 96 16.88 8.75 14.34
C ASN A 96 15.47 9.12 14.83
N CYS A 97 14.43 8.40 14.37
CA CYS A 97 13.05 8.59 14.80
C CYS A 97 12.73 7.65 15.98
N THR A 98 13.46 7.79 17.08
CA THR A 98 12.98 7.22 18.34
C THR A 98 11.89 8.14 18.88
N LEU A 99 10.71 7.58 19.22
CA LEU A 99 9.75 8.29 20.06
C LEU A 99 10.51 8.78 21.31
N PRO A 100 10.34 10.04 21.74
CA PRO A 100 10.92 10.48 23.00
C PRO A 100 10.40 9.54 24.09
N VAL A 101 11.29 8.76 24.69
CA VAL A 101 10.96 7.88 25.80
C VAL A 101 10.70 8.77 27.01
N SER A 102 9.48 9.28 27.10
CA SER A 102 9.00 9.98 28.29
C SER A 102 8.50 8.92 29.28
N GLY A 103 9.40 8.44 30.12
CA GLY A 103 9.08 7.52 31.21
C GLY A 103 10.12 6.41 31.38
N PRO A 104 10.09 5.68 32.51
CA PRO A 104 10.94 4.51 32.68
C PRO A 104 10.65 3.49 31.58
N MET A 105 11.71 2.96 30.95
CA MET A 105 11.63 1.78 30.08
C MET A 105 10.83 0.70 30.82
N PRO A 106 9.80 0.10 30.22
CA PRO A 106 9.09 -1.00 30.86
C PRO A 106 10.12 -2.10 31.11
N THR A 107 10.38 -2.39 32.37
CA THR A 107 11.17 -3.56 32.76
C THR A 107 10.49 -4.80 32.20
N PRO A 108 11.21 -5.70 31.52
CA PRO A 108 10.62 -6.94 31.05
C PRO A 108 9.98 -7.65 32.24
N ILE A 109 8.71 -8.04 32.09
CA ILE A 109 7.97 -8.77 33.11
C ILE A 109 8.64 -10.13 33.26
N THR A 110 9.47 -10.30 34.29
CA THR A 110 10.22 -11.55 34.58
C THR A 110 9.38 -12.61 35.28
N THR A 111 8.09 -12.33 35.55
CA THR A 111 7.22 -13.20 36.37
C THR A 111 6.34 -14.17 35.58
N PHE A 112 6.50 -14.29 34.27
CA PHE A 112 5.90 -15.41 33.54
C PHE A 112 6.73 -16.67 33.78
N LEU A 113 6.52 -17.32 34.92
CA LEU A 113 6.74 -18.77 35.02
C LEU A 113 5.58 -19.42 34.26
N PRO A 114 5.78 -20.00 33.06
CA PRO A 114 4.70 -20.67 32.37
C PRO A 114 4.26 -21.87 33.22
N THR A 115 3.00 -21.85 33.69
CA THR A 115 2.37 -22.94 34.46
C THR A 115 2.21 -24.21 33.62
N SER A 116 2.40 -24.11 32.31
CA SER A 116 2.35 -25.19 31.34
C SER A 116 3.73 -25.39 30.70
N THR A 117 4.31 -26.56 30.91
CA THR A 117 5.39 -27.07 30.06
C THR A 117 4.87 -27.21 28.63
N LEU A 118 5.57 -26.62 27.66
CA LEU A 118 5.33 -26.90 26.24
C LEU A 118 5.36 -28.42 26.01
N ASN A 119 4.33 -28.95 25.37
CA ASN A 119 4.36 -30.35 24.94
C ASN A 119 5.53 -30.52 23.97
N LEU A 120 6.41 -31.47 24.27
CA LEU A 120 7.46 -31.87 23.34
C LEU A 120 6.81 -32.50 22.11
N VAL A 121 6.83 -31.76 21.00
CA VAL A 121 6.39 -32.27 19.70
C VAL A 121 7.58 -33.01 19.09
N PHE A 122 7.45 -34.33 18.97
CA PHE A 122 8.40 -35.16 18.23
C PHE A 122 7.87 -35.36 16.82
N PRO A 123 8.42 -34.67 15.79
CA PRO A 123 7.98 -34.89 14.43
C PRO A 123 8.35 -36.31 13.99
N SER A 124 7.43 -36.98 13.29
CA SER A 124 7.71 -38.29 12.70
C SER A 124 8.68 -38.17 11.53
N PRO A 125 9.41 -39.23 11.16
CA PRO A 125 10.27 -39.23 9.98
C PRO A 125 9.53 -38.83 8.69
N GLN A 126 8.25 -39.20 8.55
CA GLN A 126 7.44 -38.79 7.40
C GLN A 126 7.15 -37.28 7.40
N GLN A 127 6.91 -36.68 8.56
CA GLN A 127 6.68 -35.23 8.67
C GLN A 127 7.95 -34.45 8.29
N ILE A 128 9.12 -34.93 8.72
CA ILE A 128 10.41 -34.33 8.35
C ILE A 128 10.65 -34.45 6.85
N SER A 129 10.47 -35.64 6.28
CA SER A 129 10.62 -35.87 4.83
C SER A 129 9.68 -34.99 4.01
N THR A 130 8.43 -34.84 4.45
CA THR A 130 7.44 -33.99 3.79
C THR A 130 7.83 -32.51 3.86
N ALA A 131 8.38 -32.04 4.99
CA ALA A 131 8.82 -30.65 5.12
C ALA A 131 9.99 -30.35 4.17
N ILE A 132 10.98 -31.24 4.09
CA ILE A 132 12.14 -31.09 3.19
C ILE A 132 11.71 -31.04 1.72
N ASN A 133 10.80 -31.93 1.31
CA ASN A 133 10.34 -31.97 -0.08
C ASN A 133 9.48 -30.77 -0.49
N ASN A 134 8.97 -30.00 0.47
CA ASN A 134 8.13 -28.83 0.23
C ASN A 134 8.91 -27.51 0.29
N LEU A 135 10.22 -27.55 0.53
CA LEU A 135 11.06 -26.35 0.43
C LEU A 135 11.03 -25.84 -1.00
N ARG A 136 10.87 -24.52 -1.16
CA ARG A 136 10.77 -23.88 -2.45
C ARG A 136 12.04 -23.12 -2.79
N ASP A 137 12.68 -23.57 -3.85
CA ASP A 137 13.88 -22.92 -4.40
C ASP A 137 13.54 -21.73 -5.33
N ASP A 138 12.24 -21.47 -5.56
CA ASP A 138 11.76 -20.38 -6.41
C ASP A 138 11.47 -19.08 -5.64
N ILE A 139 11.80 -19.04 -4.35
CA ILE A 139 11.66 -17.87 -3.47
C ILE A 139 13.03 -17.53 -2.87
N ALA A 140 13.26 -16.25 -2.58
CA ALA A 140 14.47 -15.81 -1.89
C ALA A 140 14.64 -16.52 -0.54
N CYS A 141 15.84 -17.06 -0.30
CA CYS A 141 16.22 -17.71 0.95
C CYS A 141 16.22 -16.74 2.14
N GLY A 142 16.11 -17.31 3.33
CA GLY A 142 16.35 -16.61 4.58
C GLY A 142 17.82 -16.18 4.77
N PRO A 143 18.15 -15.52 5.89
CA PRO A 143 19.52 -15.12 6.20
C PRO A 143 20.46 -16.30 6.47
N ASP A 144 19.93 -17.51 6.63
CA ASP A 144 20.64 -18.78 6.75
C ASP A 144 20.86 -19.48 5.40
N ASP A 145 20.41 -18.86 4.29
CA ASP A 145 20.53 -19.35 2.92
C ASP A 145 19.83 -20.70 2.65
N ILE A 146 18.87 -21.05 3.51
CA ILE A 146 18.04 -22.24 3.34
C ILE A 146 16.78 -21.86 2.53
N PRO A 147 16.43 -22.62 1.47
CA PRO A 147 15.19 -22.44 0.72
C PRO A 147 13.95 -22.59 1.60
N VAL A 148 12.86 -21.91 1.27
CA VAL A 148 11.66 -21.78 2.15
C VAL A 148 10.49 -22.60 1.67
#